data_AF-A0A0F4GEH8-F1
#
_entry.id   AF-A0A0F4GEH8-F1
#
_cell.length_a   1.000
_cell.length_b   1.000
_cell.length_c   1.000
_cell.angle_alpha   90.00
_cell.angle_beta   90.00
_cell.angle_gamma   90.00
#
_symmetry.space_group_name_H-M   'P 1'
#
loop_
_entity.id
_entity.type
_entity.pdbx_description
1 polymer ?
#
loop_
_entity_poly.entity_id
_entity_poly.type
_entity_poly.pdbx_seq_one_letter_code
_entity_poly.pdbx_strand_id
1 'polypeptide(L)'
;MPKRKRAAQASPQADSEEETAKTAPELKDIDDVAPLKDDFKVPYADKTIICEKHGSQDIATSLIFTHGAGGGLGATAVQDFAKGFAAVAPVICFKGNMNLKSRVKMFHAVVENQGPADALGGRSMGARAAVMAALELEKPPAALLLISYPLTAGGKEQKRQPEGREQILMDLPEATDVLFVSGDQDSQCDLELLAETRGKMKAKKWLVEVAGADHGMNVKPKSAIQSIGLKTGQIAAEWLSSRDKSKQYCRILWEDEEIAVACGGWQEGVADEEAQRSQQDEGENG
;
A
#
# COMPACT_ATOMS: atom_id res chain seq x y z
N MET A 1 -38.71 66.98 37.25
CA MET A 1 -38.57 65.60 37.79
C MET A 1 -39.92 64.91 37.71
N PRO A 2 -40.06 63.57 37.58
CA PRO A 2 -39.21 62.53 36.95
C PRO A 2 -39.99 61.74 35.85
N LYS A 3 -39.38 61.32 34.73
CA LYS A 3 -38.71 60.02 34.41
C LYS A 3 -39.57 58.74 34.49
N ARG A 4 -39.67 58.00 33.36
CA ARG A 4 -39.25 56.58 33.13
C ARG A 4 -39.67 56.14 31.71
N LYS A 5 -38.73 56.09 30.75
CA LYS A 5 -37.91 54.94 30.25
C LYS A 5 -38.67 53.92 29.37
N ARG A 6 -38.30 53.91 28.08
CA ARG A 6 -38.60 52.93 27.02
C ARG A 6 -37.97 51.56 27.31
N ALA A 7 -38.67 50.50 26.93
CA ALA A 7 -38.10 49.19 26.62
C ALA A 7 -38.53 48.81 25.20
N ALA A 8 -37.57 48.46 24.35
CA ALA A 8 -37.79 47.87 23.03
C ALA A 8 -37.74 46.34 23.19
N GLN A 9 -38.72 45.63 22.62
CA GLN A 9 -38.74 44.18 22.53
C GLN A 9 -38.50 43.75 21.08
N ALA A 10 -37.67 42.73 20.95
CA ALA A 10 -37.10 42.20 19.73
C ALA A 10 -38.09 41.35 18.92
N SER A 11 -37.87 41.35 17.60
CA SER A 11 -38.51 40.44 16.63
C SER A 11 -37.78 39.08 16.61
N PRO A 12 -38.45 37.96 16.29
CA PRO A 12 -37.84 36.62 16.33
C PRO A 12 -36.98 36.33 15.09
N GLN A 13 -35.85 35.66 15.34
CA GLN A 13 -34.94 35.09 14.35
C GLN A 13 -35.58 33.89 13.63
N ALA A 14 -35.25 33.75 12.35
CA ALA A 14 -35.48 32.56 11.56
C ALA A 14 -34.34 31.57 11.82
N ASP A 15 -34.69 30.35 12.22
CA ASP A 15 -33.77 29.22 12.33
C ASP A 15 -33.49 28.66 10.93
N SER A 16 -32.24 28.75 10.50
CA SER A 16 -31.68 27.96 9.41
C SER A 16 -30.81 26.86 10.03
N GLU A 17 -31.33 25.62 10.02
CA GLU A 17 -30.58 24.44 10.44
C GLU A 17 -29.52 24.11 9.39
N GLU A 18 -28.27 24.43 9.72
CA GLU A 18 -27.06 24.06 9.00
C GLU A 18 -26.62 22.68 9.51
N GLU A 19 -26.90 21.64 8.71
CA GLU A 19 -26.55 20.25 9.02
C GLU A 19 -25.03 20.07 8.86
N THR A 20 -24.33 20.02 10.00
CA THR A 20 -22.88 19.92 10.09
C THR A 20 -22.39 18.57 9.59
N ALA A 21 -21.69 18.60 8.45
CA ALA A 21 -20.84 17.52 7.99
C ALA A 21 -19.81 17.18 9.08
N LYS A 22 -19.83 15.93 9.55
CA LYS A 22 -18.84 15.40 10.49
C LYS A 22 -17.47 15.42 9.83
N THR A 23 -16.63 16.35 10.26
CA THR A 23 -15.23 16.48 9.93
C THR A 23 -14.48 15.18 10.28
N ALA A 24 -13.72 14.66 9.32
CA ALA A 24 -12.75 13.60 9.55
C ALA A 24 -11.72 14.06 10.60
N PRO A 25 -11.20 13.17 11.46
CA PRO A 25 -10.23 13.58 12.46
C PRO A 25 -8.94 14.06 11.77
N GLU A 26 -8.57 15.31 12.04
CA GLU A 26 -7.26 15.88 11.71
C GLU A 26 -6.14 14.96 12.20
N LEU A 27 -5.15 14.74 11.34
CA LEU A 27 -3.90 14.08 11.67
C LEU A 27 -3.24 14.87 12.81
N LYS A 28 -3.34 14.35 14.03
CA LYS A 28 -2.55 14.86 15.15
C LYS A 28 -1.07 14.62 14.83
N ASP A 29 -0.28 15.67 14.99
CA ASP A 29 1.18 15.64 14.91
C ASP A 29 1.71 14.44 15.70
N ILE A 30 2.27 13.48 14.96
CA ILE A 30 2.94 12.31 15.53
C ILE A 30 4.31 12.81 15.99
N ASP A 31 4.37 13.44 17.16
CA ASP A 31 5.61 13.84 17.81
C ASP A 31 6.48 12.59 18.09
N ASP A 32 7.54 12.44 17.29
CA ASP A 32 8.93 12.08 17.63
C ASP A 32 9.26 10.82 18.45
N VAL A 33 8.35 9.85 18.59
CA VAL A 33 8.75 8.47 18.94
C VAL A 33 8.82 7.66 17.66
N ALA A 34 9.98 7.64 17.03
CA ALA A 34 10.26 6.72 15.93
C ALA A 34 9.83 5.30 16.37
N PRO A 35 9.07 4.56 15.55
CA PRO A 35 8.66 3.21 15.91
C PRO A 35 9.88 2.38 16.29
N LEU A 36 9.77 1.60 17.37
CA LEU A 36 10.85 0.74 17.85
C LEU A 36 11.41 -0.08 16.68
N LYS A 37 12.73 -0.04 16.50
CA LYS A 37 13.43 -0.76 15.43
C LYS A 37 14.51 -1.63 16.04
N ASP A 38 14.44 -2.93 15.76
CA ASP A 38 15.44 -3.91 16.16
C ASP A 38 16.00 -4.67 14.96
N ASP A 39 17.33 -4.78 14.94
CA ASP A 39 18.07 -5.50 13.90
C ASP A 39 18.39 -6.92 14.36
N PHE A 40 18.14 -7.91 13.52
CA PHE A 40 18.45 -9.31 13.82
C PHE A 40 18.84 -10.10 12.57
N LYS A 41 19.27 -11.35 12.77
CA LYS A 41 19.76 -12.22 11.69
C LYS A 41 18.98 -13.54 11.69
N VAL A 42 18.55 -13.94 10.50
CA VAL A 42 17.93 -15.25 10.26
C VAL A 42 18.93 -16.16 9.53
N PRO A 43 19.16 -17.39 9.97
CA PRO A 43 19.97 -18.36 9.22
C PRO A 43 19.39 -18.66 7.83
N TYR A 44 20.23 -18.72 6.79
CA TYR A 44 19.80 -19.09 5.45
C TYR A 44 20.94 -19.73 4.67
N ALA A 45 20.84 -21.03 4.42
CA ALA A 45 21.92 -21.85 3.87
C ALA A 45 23.22 -21.66 4.67
N ASP A 46 24.33 -21.33 4.01
CA ASP A 46 25.63 -21.02 4.59
C ASP A 46 25.78 -19.54 5.01
N LYS A 47 24.69 -18.77 4.97
CA LYS A 47 24.68 -17.31 5.15
C LYS A 47 23.62 -16.89 6.17
N THR A 48 23.48 -15.58 6.35
CA THR A 48 22.45 -14.97 7.18
C THR A 48 21.67 -13.93 6.39
N ILE A 49 20.38 -13.82 6.70
CA ILE A 49 19.50 -12.76 6.22
C ILE A 49 19.48 -11.66 7.28
N ILE A 50 19.83 -10.44 6.89
CA ILE A 50 19.71 -9.27 7.75
C ILE A 50 18.25 -8.82 7.74
N CYS A 51 17.66 -8.67 8.92
CA CYS A 51 16.28 -8.27 9.11
C CYS A 51 16.19 -7.08 10.07
N GLU A 52 15.18 -6.25 9.88
CA GLU A 52 14.80 -5.13 10.74
C GLU A 52 13.34 -5.34 11.14
N LYS A 53 13.03 -5.44 12.44
CA LYS A 53 11.65 -5.43 12.95
C LYS A 53 11.31 -4.01 13.37
N HIS A 54 10.27 -3.43 12.77
CA HIS A 54 9.73 -2.12 13.10
C HIS A 54 8.39 -2.27 13.81
N GLY A 55 8.13 -1.46 14.85
CA GLY A 55 6.92 -1.48 15.66
C GLY A 55 7.08 -2.28 16.95
N SER A 56 5.96 -2.64 17.59
CA SER A 56 5.98 -3.37 18.87
C SER A 56 6.70 -4.72 18.76
N GLN A 57 7.63 -4.96 19.68
CA GLN A 57 8.41 -6.20 19.72
C GLN A 57 7.63 -7.35 20.35
N ASP A 58 6.68 -7.05 21.22
CA ASP A 58 5.86 -8.00 21.98
C ASP A 58 4.67 -8.55 21.20
N ILE A 59 4.37 -7.96 20.04
CA ILE A 59 3.28 -8.38 19.16
C ILE A 59 3.85 -9.22 18.02
N ALA A 60 3.07 -10.24 17.63
CA ALA A 60 3.36 -11.06 16.46
C ALA A 60 3.49 -10.19 15.21
N THR A 61 4.36 -10.61 14.28
CA THR A 61 4.60 -9.84 13.05
C THR A 61 3.38 -9.91 12.14
N SER A 62 2.83 -8.75 11.78
CA SER A 62 1.71 -8.67 10.84
C SER A 62 2.16 -8.74 9.39
N LEU A 63 3.35 -8.19 9.07
CA LEU A 63 3.89 -8.16 7.72
C LEU A 63 5.36 -8.60 7.68
N ILE A 64 5.68 -9.54 6.78
CA ILE A 64 7.07 -9.76 6.35
C ILE A 64 7.25 -9.13 4.97
N PHE A 65 8.19 -8.19 4.86
CA PHE A 65 8.39 -7.32 3.70
C PHE A 65 9.83 -7.39 3.16
N THR A 66 10.01 -7.25 1.84
CA THR A 66 11.35 -7.07 1.26
C THR A 66 11.42 -5.99 0.19
N HIS A 67 12.57 -5.34 0.12
CA HIS A 67 12.87 -4.25 -0.81
C HIS A 67 12.93 -4.70 -2.28
N GLY A 68 12.93 -3.74 -3.20
CA GLY A 68 13.11 -3.97 -4.64
C GLY A 68 14.56 -4.28 -5.05
N ALA A 69 14.80 -4.36 -6.36
CA ALA A 69 16.15 -4.56 -6.89
C ALA A 69 17.10 -3.43 -6.47
N GLY A 70 18.29 -3.76 -5.96
CA GLY A 70 19.38 -2.81 -5.68
C GLY A 70 19.23 -1.89 -4.45
N GLY A 71 18.03 -1.68 -3.90
CA GLY A 71 17.79 -0.68 -2.84
C GLY A 71 18.23 -1.06 -1.42
N GLY A 72 18.19 -2.35 -1.06
CA GLY A 72 18.46 -2.79 0.32
C GLY A 72 17.41 -2.27 1.33
N LEU A 73 17.70 -2.46 2.61
CA LEU A 73 16.84 -1.99 3.70
C LEU A 73 16.90 -0.47 3.91
N GLY A 74 18.03 0.18 3.56
CA GLY A 74 18.20 1.63 3.70
C GLY A 74 17.55 2.48 2.61
N ALA A 75 16.83 1.89 1.65
CA ALA A 75 16.10 2.66 0.65
C ALA A 75 14.98 3.49 1.31
N THR A 76 14.89 4.78 1.00
CA THR A 76 13.90 5.72 1.56
C THR A 76 12.47 5.16 1.47
N ALA A 77 12.05 4.69 0.29
CA ALA A 77 10.73 4.10 0.09
C ALA A 77 10.45 2.86 0.98
N VAL A 78 11.48 2.14 1.44
CA VAL A 78 11.33 1.00 2.35
C VAL A 78 11.26 1.47 3.80
N GLN A 79 12.15 2.40 4.20
CA GLN A 79 12.18 2.93 5.55
C GLN A 79 10.91 3.72 5.88
N ASP A 80 10.46 4.60 4.98
CA ASP A 80 9.28 5.43 5.23
C ASP A 80 8.00 4.59 5.23
N PHE A 81 7.88 3.62 4.31
CA PHE A 81 6.79 2.65 4.35
C PHE A 81 6.79 1.85 5.65
N ALA A 82 7.93 1.29 6.06
CA ALA A 82 8.03 0.48 7.27
C ALA A 82 7.70 1.28 8.53
N LYS A 83 8.16 2.55 8.63
CA LYS A 83 7.82 3.45 9.72
C LYS A 83 6.33 3.77 9.76
N GLY A 84 5.73 4.09 8.60
CA GLY A 84 4.30 4.35 8.49
C GLY A 84 3.46 3.14 8.89
N PHE A 85 3.86 1.96 8.43
CA PHE A 85 3.21 0.69 8.77
C PHE A 85 3.33 0.40 10.28
N ALA A 86 4.53 0.59 10.84
CA ALA A 86 4.85 0.36 12.25
C ALA A 86 4.12 1.30 13.23
N ALA A 87 3.54 2.40 12.75
CA ALA A 87 2.65 3.24 13.56
C ALA A 87 1.33 2.52 13.92
N VAL A 88 0.99 1.45 13.20
CA VAL A 88 -0.28 0.71 13.36
C VAL A 88 -0.03 -0.76 13.71
N ALA A 89 0.92 -1.43 13.04
CA ALA A 89 1.18 -2.87 13.23
C ALA A 89 2.67 -3.23 13.00
N PRO A 90 3.20 -4.30 13.63
CA PRO A 90 4.60 -4.67 13.45
C PRO A 90 4.93 -5.19 12.03
N VAL A 91 6.09 -4.81 11.49
CA VAL A 91 6.62 -5.28 10.20
C VAL A 91 8.06 -5.73 10.33
N ILE A 92 8.38 -6.88 9.73
CA ILE A 92 9.76 -7.34 9.54
C ILE A 92 10.17 -7.06 8.10
N CYS A 93 11.18 -6.22 7.92
CA CYS A 93 11.81 -5.97 6.62
C CYS A 93 13.11 -6.78 6.52
N PHE A 94 13.28 -7.59 5.47
CA PHE A 94 14.53 -8.34 5.27
C PHE A 94 15.29 -7.95 4.00
N LYS A 95 16.62 -8.01 4.09
CA LYS A 95 17.55 -7.71 2.98
C LYS A 95 17.62 -8.88 2.01
N GLY A 96 16.83 -8.85 0.94
CA GLY A 96 16.84 -9.87 -0.11
C GLY A 96 18.00 -9.71 -1.10
N ASN A 97 18.41 -10.82 -1.73
CA ASN A 97 19.42 -10.81 -2.78
C ASN A 97 18.83 -10.58 -4.19
N MET A 98 19.66 -10.39 -5.21
CA MET A 98 19.20 -10.08 -6.57
C MET A 98 18.65 -11.28 -7.36
N ASN A 99 18.66 -12.48 -6.78
CA ASN A 99 18.13 -13.68 -7.40
C ASN A 99 16.69 -13.92 -6.91
N LEU A 100 15.71 -13.78 -7.80
CA LEU A 100 14.29 -13.90 -7.45
C LEU A 100 13.96 -15.23 -6.74
N LYS A 101 14.39 -16.37 -7.29
CA LYS A 101 14.14 -17.69 -6.69
C LYS A 101 14.79 -17.83 -5.31
N SER A 102 16.00 -17.31 -5.15
CA SER A 102 16.67 -17.29 -3.86
C SER A 102 15.95 -16.39 -2.85
N ARG A 103 15.41 -15.26 -3.31
CA ARG A 103 14.61 -14.34 -2.47
C ARG A 103 13.28 -14.94 -2.03
N VAL A 104 12.64 -15.75 -2.86
CA VAL A 104 11.46 -16.56 -2.46
C VAL A 104 11.83 -17.49 -1.30
N LYS A 105 12.93 -18.24 -1.42
CA LYS A 105 13.41 -19.09 -0.33
C LYS A 105 13.82 -18.31 0.93
N MET A 106 14.25 -17.06 0.79
CA MET A 106 14.52 -16.17 1.93
C MET A 106 13.23 -15.80 2.66
N PHE A 107 12.10 -15.59 1.97
CA PHE A 107 10.79 -15.47 2.64
C PHE A 107 10.49 -16.70 3.49
N HIS A 108 10.69 -17.91 2.94
CA HIS A 108 10.42 -19.15 3.67
C HIS A 108 11.27 -19.22 4.95
N ALA A 109 12.57 -18.90 4.86
CA ALA A 109 13.45 -18.90 6.02
C ALA A 109 13.03 -17.87 7.09
N VAL A 110 12.59 -16.67 6.69
CA VAL A 110 12.10 -15.66 7.63
C VAL A 110 10.79 -16.10 8.29
N VAL A 111 9.84 -16.65 7.51
CA VAL A 111 8.57 -17.19 8.04
C VAL A 111 8.81 -18.37 8.98
N GLU A 112 9.71 -19.29 8.63
CA GLU A 112 10.05 -20.44 9.48
C GLU A 112 10.69 -19.98 10.81
N ASN A 113 11.54 -18.97 10.76
CA ASN A 113 12.27 -18.48 11.93
C ASN A 113 11.43 -17.57 12.84
N GLN A 114 10.57 -16.73 12.25
CA GLN A 114 9.80 -15.70 12.97
C GLN A 114 8.35 -16.09 13.21
N GLY A 115 7.89 -17.19 12.60
CA GLY A 115 6.49 -17.60 12.58
C GLY A 115 5.72 -17.02 11.39
N PRO A 116 4.49 -17.51 11.16
CA PRO A 116 3.62 -16.99 10.12
C PRO A 116 3.26 -15.52 10.41
N ALA A 117 3.12 -14.75 9.33
CA ALA A 117 2.61 -13.37 9.37
C ALA A 117 1.25 -13.31 8.66
N ASP A 118 0.44 -12.30 8.99
CA ASP A 118 -0.86 -12.07 8.34
C ASP A 118 -0.71 -11.77 6.84
N ALA A 119 0.39 -11.09 6.49
CA ALA A 119 0.73 -10.73 5.12
C ALA A 119 2.21 -10.96 4.77
N LEU A 120 2.45 -11.27 3.50
CA LEU A 120 3.75 -11.08 2.86
C LEU A 120 3.68 -9.88 1.93
N GLY A 121 4.80 -9.19 1.75
CA GLY A 121 4.82 -8.05 0.85
C GLY A 121 6.21 -7.70 0.34
N GLY A 122 6.23 -6.79 -0.62
CA GLY A 122 7.49 -6.25 -1.07
C GLY A 122 7.31 -5.14 -2.08
N ARG A 123 8.44 -4.55 -2.46
CA ARG A 123 8.50 -3.56 -3.54
C ARG A 123 9.08 -4.16 -4.81
N SER A 124 8.47 -3.92 -5.96
CA SER A 124 9.03 -4.29 -7.28
C SER A 124 9.42 -5.78 -7.36
N MET A 125 10.70 -6.13 -7.54
CA MET A 125 11.19 -7.51 -7.46
C MET A 125 10.83 -8.21 -6.14
N GLY A 126 10.81 -7.47 -5.03
CA GLY A 126 10.38 -7.98 -3.74
C GLY A 126 8.88 -8.33 -3.70
N ALA A 127 8.04 -7.53 -4.37
CA ALA A 127 6.61 -7.82 -4.49
C ALA A 127 6.38 -9.13 -5.24
N ARG A 128 7.10 -9.33 -6.36
CA ARG A 128 7.07 -10.60 -7.11
C ARG A 128 7.52 -11.78 -6.24
N ALA A 129 8.59 -11.61 -5.48
CA ALA A 129 9.07 -12.65 -4.56
C ALA A 129 8.03 -12.99 -3.48
N ALA A 130 7.31 -12.01 -2.96
CA ALA A 130 6.26 -12.21 -1.96
C ALA A 130 5.09 -13.04 -2.52
N VAL A 131 4.63 -12.73 -3.75
CA VAL A 131 3.57 -13.51 -4.43
C VAL A 131 4.01 -14.96 -4.62
N MET A 132 5.21 -15.18 -5.16
CA MET A 132 5.74 -16.53 -5.37
C MET A 132 5.90 -17.30 -4.05
N ALA A 133 6.40 -16.65 -3.00
CA ALA A 133 6.51 -17.26 -1.67
C ALA A 133 5.14 -17.64 -1.10
N ALA A 134 4.13 -16.77 -1.24
CA ALA A 134 2.78 -17.08 -0.80
C ALA A 134 2.20 -18.31 -1.50
N LEU A 135 2.49 -18.51 -2.79
CA LEU A 135 2.06 -19.69 -3.54
C LEU A 135 2.81 -20.98 -3.15
N GLU A 136 4.04 -20.87 -2.63
CA GLU A 136 4.89 -22.01 -2.28
C GLU A 136 4.77 -22.44 -0.80
N LEU A 137 4.31 -21.56 0.09
CA LEU A 137 4.16 -21.86 1.51
C LEU A 137 3.01 -22.83 1.79
N GLU A 138 3.24 -23.82 2.67
CA GLU A 138 2.19 -24.75 3.12
C GLU A 138 1.04 -24.05 3.83
N LYS A 139 1.35 -22.98 4.57
CA LYS A 139 0.40 -22.09 5.23
C LYS A 139 0.55 -20.69 4.64
N PRO A 140 -0.13 -20.38 3.52
CA PRO A 140 0.00 -19.09 2.87
C PRO A 140 -0.56 -17.97 3.77
N PRO A 141 -0.03 -16.74 3.66
CA PRO A 141 -0.60 -15.58 4.32
C PRO A 141 -2.03 -15.32 3.81
N ALA A 142 -2.87 -14.71 4.62
CA ALA A 142 -4.21 -14.30 4.19
C ALA A 142 -4.16 -13.12 3.21
N ALA A 143 -3.09 -12.32 3.26
CA ALA A 143 -2.97 -11.10 2.46
C ALA A 143 -1.59 -10.92 1.80
N LEU A 144 -1.57 -10.14 0.72
CA LEU A 144 -0.37 -9.70 0.02
C LEU A 144 -0.32 -8.18 -0.11
N LEU A 145 0.85 -7.59 0.15
CA LEU A 145 1.11 -6.15 0.04
C LEU A 145 2.14 -5.86 -1.06
N LEU A 146 1.67 -5.41 -2.23
CA LEU A 146 2.45 -5.32 -3.46
C LEU A 146 2.70 -3.87 -3.87
N ILE A 147 3.86 -3.33 -3.51
CA ILE A 147 4.25 -1.95 -3.83
C ILE A 147 5.01 -1.90 -5.15
N SER A 148 4.60 -1.03 -6.07
CA SER A 148 5.21 -0.90 -7.41
C SER A 148 5.37 -2.26 -8.08
N TYR A 149 4.31 -3.08 -8.12
CA TYR A 149 4.40 -4.41 -8.70
C TYR A 149 4.69 -4.31 -10.20
N PRO A 150 5.81 -4.83 -10.73
CA PRO A 150 6.22 -4.46 -12.07
C PRO A 150 5.63 -5.45 -13.08
N LEU A 151 4.56 -5.08 -13.80
CA LEU A 151 3.93 -5.90 -14.85
C LEU A 151 4.79 -5.98 -16.13
N THR A 152 5.64 -4.98 -16.37
CA THR A 152 6.56 -4.95 -17.51
C THR A 152 8.02 -5.08 -17.07
N ALA A 153 8.88 -5.57 -17.97
CA ALA A 153 10.31 -5.62 -17.72
C ALA A 153 10.92 -4.22 -17.73
N GLY A 154 11.58 -3.83 -16.62
CA GLY A 154 12.34 -2.59 -16.58
C GLY A 154 13.41 -2.54 -17.67
N GLY A 155 13.54 -1.38 -18.33
CA GLY A 155 14.45 -1.17 -19.45
C GLY A 155 13.79 -0.33 -20.55
N LYS A 156 14.45 -0.20 -21.70
CA LYS A 156 13.96 0.67 -22.79
C LYS A 156 12.67 0.17 -23.46
N GLU A 157 12.48 -1.14 -23.52
CA GLU A 157 11.37 -1.74 -24.26
C GLU A 157 10.10 -1.93 -23.42
N GLN A 158 10.17 -1.75 -22.08
CA GLN A 158 9.07 -1.90 -21.10
C GLN A 158 8.08 -3.02 -21.49
N LYS A 159 8.62 -4.17 -21.88
CA LYS A 159 7.82 -5.23 -22.49
C LYS A 159 7.00 -5.94 -21.43
N ARG A 160 5.69 -6.05 -21.64
CA ARG A 160 4.75 -6.85 -20.83
C ARG A 160 5.27 -8.28 -20.65
N GLN A 161 5.07 -8.85 -19.46
CA GLN A 161 5.59 -10.17 -19.09
C GLN A 161 4.48 -11.10 -18.54
N PRO A 162 3.56 -11.59 -19.39
CA PRO A 162 2.40 -12.35 -18.93
C PRO A 162 2.79 -13.60 -18.11
N GLU A 163 3.68 -14.41 -18.66
CA GLU A 163 4.06 -15.72 -18.09
C GLU A 163 4.79 -15.62 -16.74
N GLY A 164 5.58 -14.56 -16.53
CA GLY A 164 6.48 -14.45 -15.38
C GLY A 164 6.07 -13.44 -14.31
N ARG A 165 5.04 -12.63 -14.58
CA ARG A 165 4.61 -11.52 -13.71
C ARG A 165 3.11 -11.42 -13.56
N GLU A 166 2.33 -11.67 -14.60
CA GLU A 166 0.87 -11.69 -14.47
C GLU A 166 0.38 -13.05 -14.00
N GLN A 167 0.93 -14.14 -14.54
CA GLN A 167 0.48 -15.49 -14.23
C GLN A 167 0.54 -15.80 -12.73
N ILE A 168 1.61 -15.39 -12.05
CA ILE A 168 1.72 -15.60 -10.59
C ILE A 168 0.65 -14.85 -9.79
N LEU A 169 0.07 -13.77 -10.33
CA LEU A 169 -1.09 -13.10 -9.73
C LEU A 169 -2.40 -13.86 -10.03
N MET A 170 -2.53 -14.44 -11.23
CA MET A 170 -3.68 -15.25 -11.63
C MET A 170 -3.77 -16.58 -10.86
N ASP A 171 -2.61 -17.10 -10.46
CA ASP A 171 -2.49 -18.34 -9.71
C ASP A 171 -2.89 -18.18 -8.23
N LEU A 172 -3.02 -16.94 -7.73
CA LEU A 172 -3.46 -16.69 -6.36
C LEU A 172 -4.91 -17.18 -6.14
N PRO A 173 -5.18 -17.87 -5.03
CA PRO A 173 -6.52 -18.38 -4.73
C PRO A 173 -7.46 -17.24 -4.35
N GLU A 174 -8.77 -17.48 -4.50
CA GLU A 174 -9.84 -16.52 -4.15
C GLU A 174 -9.81 -16.09 -2.67
N ALA A 175 -9.28 -16.95 -1.80
CA ALA A 175 -9.15 -16.68 -0.37
C ALA A 175 -8.04 -15.66 -0.03
N THR A 176 -7.15 -15.33 -0.98
CA THR A 176 -6.09 -14.34 -0.78
C THR A 176 -6.61 -12.94 -1.09
N ASP A 177 -6.31 -12.00 -0.20
CA ASP A 177 -6.57 -10.57 -0.41
C ASP A 177 -5.27 -9.87 -0.84
N VAL A 178 -5.32 -9.03 -1.86
CA VAL A 178 -4.15 -8.35 -2.43
C VAL A 178 -4.34 -6.85 -2.41
N LEU A 179 -3.44 -6.13 -1.74
CA LEU A 179 -3.35 -4.69 -1.85
C LEU A 179 -2.20 -4.31 -2.79
N PHE A 180 -2.55 -3.67 -3.90
CA PHE A 180 -1.60 -2.99 -4.76
C PHE A 180 -1.41 -1.55 -4.27
N VAL A 181 -0.16 -1.12 -4.23
CA VAL A 181 0.20 0.30 -4.11
C VAL A 181 0.97 0.67 -5.36
N SER A 182 0.37 1.50 -6.22
CA SER A 182 0.98 1.86 -7.51
C SER A 182 0.93 3.36 -7.72
N GLY A 183 1.99 3.89 -8.34
CA GLY A 183 2.03 5.28 -8.74
C GLY A 183 1.42 5.45 -10.13
N ASP A 184 0.74 6.57 -10.38
CA ASP A 184 0.17 6.87 -11.70
C ASP A 184 1.23 7.22 -12.76
N GLN A 185 2.49 7.38 -12.38
CA GLN A 185 3.65 7.55 -13.26
C GLN A 185 4.58 6.32 -13.26
N ASP A 186 4.12 5.16 -12.79
CA ASP A 186 4.94 3.94 -12.77
C ASP A 186 5.06 3.30 -14.16
N SER A 187 6.15 3.59 -14.86
CA SER A 187 6.46 2.99 -16.18
C SER A 187 6.58 1.45 -16.21
N GLN A 188 6.71 0.79 -15.05
CA GLN A 188 6.75 -0.67 -14.98
C GLN A 188 5.40 -1.30 -14.60
N CYS A 189 4.43 -0.47 -14.20
CA CYS A 189 3.10 -0.86 -13.79
C CYS A 189 2.10 0.21 -14.20
N ASP A 190 1.86 0.28 -15.51
CA ASP A 190 0.80 1.11 -16.06
C ASP A 190 -0.55 0.77 -15.41
N LEU A 191 -1.33 1.79 -15.03
CA LEU A 191 -2.56 1.58 -14.26
C LEU A 191 -3.68 0.92 -15.09
N GLU A 192 -3.73 1.15 -16.40
CA GLU A 192 -4.68 0.47 -17.28
C GLU A 192 -4.33 -1.02 -17.39
N LEU A 193 -3.04 -1.32 -17.58
CA LEU A 193 -2.55 -2.70 -17.58
C LEU A 193 -2.76 -3.39 -16.22
N LEU A 194 -2.60 -2.65 -15.12
CA LEU A 194 -2.90 -3.15 -13.78
C LEU A 194 -4.39 -3.42 -13.61
N ALA A 195 -5.28 -2.55 -14.08
CA ALA A 195 -6.72 -2.78 -14.08
C ALA A 195 -7.09 -4.03 -14.88
N GLU A 196 -6.55 -4.20 -16.09
CA GLU A 196 -6.73 -5.40 -16.92
C GLU A 196 -6.30 -6.67 -16.17
N THR A 197 -5.13 -6.63 -15.54
CA THR A 197 -4.58 -7.74 -14.76
C THR A 197 -5.48 -8.05 -13.56
N ARG A 198 -5.86 -7.05 -12.78
CA ARG A 198 -6.73 -7.20 -11.59
C ARG A 198 -8.11 -7.74 -11.95
N GLY A 199 -8.66 -7.36 -13.11
CA GLY A 199 -9.93 -7.88 -13.60
C GLY A 199 -9.92 -9.39 -13.91
N LYS A 200 -8.75 -9.99 -14.09
CA LYS A 200 -8.56 -11.42 -14.38
C LYS A 200 -8.20 -12.25 -13.14
N MET A 201 -7.82 -11.62 -12.04
CA MET A 201 -7.43 -12.30 -10.80
C MET A 201 -8.65 -12.93 -10.10
N LYS A 202 -8.44 -14.11 -9.49
CA LYS A 202 -9.44 -14.72 -8.59
C LYS A 202 -9.38 -14.12 -7.19
N ALA A 203 -8.18 -13.78 -6.74
CA ALA A 203 -7.93 -13.11 -5.47
C ALA A 203 -8.64 -11.75 -5.42
N LYS A 204 -9.12 -11.37 -4.23
CA LYS A 204 -9.71 -10.03 -4.06
C LYS A 204 -8.60 -8.99 -4.10
N LYS A 205 -8.90 -7.86 -4.72
CA LYS A 205 -7.91 -6.84 -5.04
C LYS A 205 -8.32 -5.46 -4.52
N TRP A 206 -7.35 -4.73 -4.01
CA TRP A 206 -7.46 -3.33 -3.62
C TRP A 206 -6.34 -2.55 -4.31
N LEU A 207 -6.57 -1.27 -4.57
CA LEU A 207 -5.58 -0.37 -5.13
C LEU A 207 -5.52 0.91 -4.29
N VAL A 208 -4.31 1.19 -3.81
CA VAL A 208 -3.90 2.54 -3.42
C VAL A 208 -3.14 3.13 -4.61
N GLU A 209 -3.75 4.12 -5.25
CA GLU A 209 -3.10 4.92 -6.27
C GLU A 209 -2.37 6.10 -5.62
N VAL A 210 -1.08 6.26 -5.92
CA VAL A 210 -0.25 7.37 -5.44
C VAL A 210 -0.03 8.34 -6.59
N ALA A 211 -0.70 9.48 -6.52
CA ALA A 211 -0.66 10.48 -7.58
C ALA A 211 0.76 11.04 -7.77
N GLY A 212 1.23 11.08 -9.01
CA GLY A 212 2.54 11.60 -9.40
C GLY A 212 3.73 10.70 -9.02
N ALA A 213 3.50 9.52 -8.45
CA ALA A 213 4.58 8.62 -8.04
C ALA A 213 5.11 7.79 -9.21
N ASP A 214 6.44 7.71 -9.32
CA ASP A 214 7.12 6.80 -10.26
C ASP A 214 7.31 5.38 -9.68
N HIS A 215 7.97 4.49 -10.43
CA HIS A 215 8.32 3.13 -9.95
C HIS A 215 9.18 3.12 -8.67
N GLY A 216 9.89 4.22 -8.43
CA GLY A 216 10.67 4.54 -7.24
C GLY A 216 9.85 4.81 -5.99
N MET A 217 8.55 5.09 -6.16
CA MET A 217 7.73 5.87 -5.23
C MET A 217 8.29 7.28 -4.98
N ASN A 218 8.98 7.85 -5.98
CA ASN A 218 9.36 9.26 -5.95
C ASN A 218 8.20 10.10 -6.47
N VAL A 219 7.90 11.18 -5.76
CA VAL A 219 6.90 12.19 -6.11
C VAL A 219 7.55 13.57 -6.21
N LYS A 220 6.82 14.53 -6.75
CA LYS A 220 7.17 15.95 -6.69
C LYS A 220 6.16 16.69 -5.80
N PRO A 221 6.62 17.66 -4.97
CA PRO A 221 8.01 18.01 -4.70
C PRO A 221 8.76 16.91 -3.90
N LYS A 222 10.10 16.94 -3.89
CA LYS A 222 10.91 15.93 -3.16
C LYS A 222 10.59 15.88 -1.66
N SER A 223 10.17 16.99 -1.06
CA SER A 223 9.73 17.07 0.34
C SER A 223 8.52 16.18 0.62
N ALA A 224 7.68 15.88 -0.37
CA ALA A 224 6.50 15.05 -0.21
C ALA A 224 6.83 13.55 -0.08
N ILE A 225 8.01 13.11 -0.52
CA ILE A 225 8.36 11.68 -0.61
C ILE A 225 8.21 10.97 0.74
N GLN A 226 8.71 11.58 1.81
CA GLN A 226 8.65 10.97 3.15
C GLN A 226 7.21 10.86 3.64
N SER A 227 6.44 11.95 3.56
CA SER A 227 5.05 11.97 4.01
C SER A 227 4.18 10.98 3.24
N ILE A 228 4.37 10.87 1.92
CA ILE A 228 3.70 9.88 1.07
C ILE A 228 4.10 8.45 1.47
N GLY A 229 5.39 8.20 1.70
CA GLY A 229 5.88 6.90 2.14
C GLY A 229 5.28 6.47 3.49
N LEU A 230 5.28 7.36 4.47
CA LEU A 230 4.66 7.15 5.78
C LEU A 230 3.16 6.89 5.65
N LYS A 231 2.44 7.73 4.90
CA LYS A 231 0.99 7.59 4.74
C LYS A 231 0.61 6.28 4.03
N THR A 232 1.38 5.89 3.04
CA THR A 232 1.21 4.61 2.33
C THR A 232 1.39 3.42 3.28
N GLY A 233 2.42 3.44 4.13
CA GLY A 233 2.64 2.43 5.15
C GLY A 233 1.49 2.33 6.14
N GLN A 234 1.01 3.48 6.62
CA GLN A 234 -0.11 3.56 7.55
C GLN A 234 -1.39 2.96 6.94
N ILE A 235 -1.77 3.39 5.74
CA ILE A 235 -2.97 2.89 5.04
C ILE A 235 -2.88 1.39 4.80
N ALA A 236 -1.70 0.87 4.44
CA ALA A 236 -1.48 -0.56 4.26
C ALA A 236 -1.70 -1.36 5.55
N ALA A 237 -1.25 -0.86 6.70
CA ALA A 237 -1.45 -1.51 8.00
C ALA A 237 -2.91 -1.44 8.48
N GLU A 238 -3.58 -0.30 8.25
CA GLU A 238 -5.01 -0.14 8.52
C GLU A 238 -5.84 -1.11 7.66
N TRP A 239 -5.56 -1.19 6.36
CA TRP A 239 -6.18 -2.12 5.42
C TRP A 239 -5.97 -3.59 5.82
N LEU A 240 -4.76 -3.94 6.28
CA LEU A 240 -4.47 -5.30 6.71
C LEU A 240 -5.29 -5.67 7.95
N SER A 241 -5.40 -4.74 8.90
CA SER A 241 -6.15 -4.90 10.15
C SER A 241 -7.66 -4.99 9.91
N SER A 242 -8.19 -4.16 9.02
CA SER A 242 -9.61 -4.16 8.63
C SER A 242 -9.79 -3.50 7.27
N ARG A 243 -10.54 -4.16 6.38
CA ARG A 243 -10.85 -3.65 5.05
C ARG A 243 -12.30 -3.94 4.68
N ASP A 244 -12.93 -2.94 4.06
CA ASP A 244 -14.23 -3.12 3.43
C ASP A 244 -14.03 -3.83 2.08
N LYS A 245 -14.84 -4.86 1.85
CA LYS A 245 -14.78 -5.68 0.64
C LYS A 245 -15.42 -4.99 -0.57
N SER A 246 -16.33 -4.04 -0.36
CA SER A 246 -16.95 -3.27 -1.46
C SER A 246 -16.11 -2.07 -1.88
N LYS A 247 -15.24 -1.56 -1.00
CA LYS A 247 -14.44 -0.36 -1.25
C LYS A 247 -12.98 -0.72 -1.55
N GLN A 248 -12.66 -0.79 -2.84
CA GLN A 248 -11.41 -1.38 -3.35
C GLN A 248 -10.43 -0.36 -3.91
N TYR A 249 -10.77 0.92 -3.95
CA TYR A 249 -9.90 1.96 -4.49
C TYR A 249 -9.69 3.08 -3.47
N CYS A 250 -8.46 3.58 -3.38
CA CYS A 250 -8.08 4.71 -2.57
C CYS A 250 -7.03 5.52 -3.33
N ARG A 251 -7.18 6.85 -3.38
CA ARG A 251 -6.18 7.75 -3.98
C ARG A 251 -5.48 8.55 -2.90
N ILE A 252 -4.16 8.62 -3.01
CA ILE A 252 -3.29 9.46 -2.19
C ILE A 252 -2.66 10.51 -3.10
N LEU A 253 -2.67 11.78 -2.68
CA LEU A 253 -1.95 12.85 -3.36
C LEU A 253 -1.26 13.78 -2.35
N TRP A 254 -0.26 14.49 -2.83
CA TRP A 254 0.34 15.59 -2.10
C TRP A 254 -0.44 16.87 -2.38
N GLU A 255 -0.83 17.59 -1.32
CA GLU A 255 -1.50 18.88 -1.41
C GLU A 255 -0.51 19.98 -1.04
N ASP A 256 -0.07 20.75 -2.04
CA ASP A 256 0.93 21.80 -1.86
C ASP A 256 0.46 22.93 -0.93
N GLU A 257 -0.85 23.22 -0.90
CA GLU A 257 -1.42 24.27 -0.06
C GLU A 257 -1.39 23.92 1.43
N GLU A 258 -1.72 22.68 1.77
CA GLU A 258 -1.73 22.19 3.15
C GLU A 258 -0.39 21.61 3.59
N ILE A 259 0.54 21.41 2.65
CA ILE A 259 1.84 20.74 2.88
C ILE A 259 1.59 19.37 3.54
N ALA A 260 0.55 18.68 3.07
CA ALA A 260 0.02 17.47 3.67
C ALA A 260 -0.29 16.41 2.61
N VAL A 261 -0.52 15.18 3.07
CA VAL A 261 -0.95 14.08 2.21
C VAL A 261 -2.45 13.91 2.38
N ALA A 262 -3.20 14.19 1.31
CA ALA A 262 -4.62 13.89 1.26
C ALA A 262 -4.87 12.45 0.81
N CYS A 263 -5.90 11.85 1.41
CA CYS A 263 -6.34 10.49 1.13
C CYS A 263 -7.86 10.52 0.91
N GLY A 264 -8.31 10.22 -0.31
CA GLY A 264 -9.72 10.33 -0.73
C GLY A 264 -10.69 9.33 -0.08
N GLY A 265 -10.24 8.57 0.92
CA GLY A 265 -10.98 7.45 1.50
C GLY A 265 -11.09 6.26 0.55
N TRP A 266 -11.53 5.12 1.09
CA TRP A 266 -11.83 3.94 0.29
C TRP A 266 -13.17 4.11 -0.45
N GLN A 267 -13.16 3.88 -1.76
CA GLN A 267 -14.28 4.05 -2.69
C GLN A 267 -14.66 2.72 -3.35
N GLU A 268 -15.92 2.62 -3.81
CA GLU A 268 -16.38 1.48 -4.62
C GLU A 268 -15.54 1.38 -5.92
N GLY A 269 -15.36 0.16 -6.42
CA GLY A 269 -14.33 -0.16 -7.42
C GLY A 269 -14.57 0.43 -8.81
N VAL A 270 -14.26 1.71 -9.01
CA VAL A 270 -14.40 2.38 -10.32
C VAL A 270 -13.28 2.01 -11.31
N ALA A 271 -12.15 1.46 -10.87
CA ALA A 271 -10.99 1.29 -11.75
C ALA A 271 -11.05 0.07 -12.72
N ASP A 272 -11.93 -0.92 -12.52
CA ASP A 272 -11.91 -2.15 -13.34
C ASP A 272 -13.10 -2.27 -14.32
N GLU A 273 -14.17 -1.48 -14.15
CA GLU A 273 -15.37 -1.55 -15.00
C GLU A 273 -15.20 -0.85 -16.36
N GLU A 274 -14.43 0.24 -16.43
CA GLU A 274 -14.17 0.93 -17.70
C GLU A 274 -13.30 0.11 -18.66
N ALA A 275 -12.36 -0.69 -18.14
CA ALA A 275 -11.49 -1.58 -18.93
C ALA A 275 -12.24 -2.80 -19.51
N GLN A 276 -13.35 -3.22 -18.89
CA GLN A 276 -14.18 -4.32 -19.41
C GLN A 276 -15.13 -3.84 -20.52
N ARG A 277 -15.55 -2.57 -20.49
CA ARG A 277 -16.43 -1.98 -21.51
C ARG A 277 -15.73 -1.78 -22.86
N SER A 278 -14.47 -1.38 -22.85
CA SER A 278 -13.67 -1.19 -24.08
C SER A 278 -13.36 -2.49 -24.83
N GLN A 279 -13.32 -3.64 -24.13
CA GLN A 279 -13.09 -4.95 -24.76
C GLN A 279 -14.37 -5.58 -25.38
N GLN A 280 -15.56 -5.15 -24.95
CA GLN A 280 -16.82 -5.59 -25.57
C GLN A 280 -17.10 -4.86 -26.89
N ASP A 281 -16.76 -3.57 -26.99
CA ASP A 281 -16.97 -2.78 -28.21
C ASP A 281 -16.01 -3.14 -29.36
N GLU A 282 -14.82 -3.71 -29.08
CA GLU A 282 -13.89 -4.20 -30.11
C GLU A 282 -14.23 -5.62 -30.62
N GLY A 283 -15.07 -6.37 -29.90
CA GLY A 283 -15.48 -7.74 -30.26
C GLY A 283 -16.71 -7.83 -31.17
N GLU A 284 -17.50 -6.77 -31.31
CA GLU A 284 -18.73 -6.76 -32.12
C GLU A 284 -18.56 -6.16 -33.53
N ASN A 285 -17.35 -5.72 -33.90
CA ASN A 285 -17.04 -5.19 -35.24
C ASN A 285 -16.02 -6.03 -36.05
N GLY A 286 -15.83 -7.30 -35.70
CA GLY A 286 -14.95 -8.26 -36.39
C GLY A 286 -15.69 -9.25 -37.29
#